data_AF-A5CZR4-F1
#
_entry.id   AF-A5CZR4-F1
#
_cell.length_a   1.000
_cell.length_b   1.000
_cell.length_c   1.000
_cell.angle_alpha   90.00
_cell.angle_beta   90.00
_cell.angle_gamma   90.00
#
_symmetry.space_group_name_H-M   'P 1'
#
loop_
_entity.id
_entity.type
_entity.pdbx_description
1 polymer ?
#
loop_
_entity_poly.entity_id
_entity_poly.type
_entity_poly.pdbx_seq_one_letter_code
_entity_poly.pdbx_strand_id
1 'polypeptide(L)'
;MKNKIFYPVFCLLVLTVFLLVAVNGRAMAQEGKAEVLPRQDSVLSTGAAASSGPAAGTGFSVKLNGRPVTFDVPPRLESGRFLIPLRPVLEAMGAKVSWSGDTGTAVACLPGATLAVTAGSQDAGINGREWPMPVVAGIDNGRLIVPPEIILEATGAQARWDDAARTLALFREGPVAGFPAPLLDLQRDIQDELDRVDRDLAAAAGELSRTGLDGEEARRILSGLAARYPYVADACTVDKNGMIVAVEPAAYHKFAGSDISGQEQVGRLKETGRPVISSVFTAVEGFPALDLERPVFNRQNELIGSVSLLIKPQLLFAGFAVPELQGQRPEMMVMQKDGYILYDSDSSQIGRNVLKDPFYHDYTGLPALAERTLADRAGVGTYAPPGQPPQKQAVKTSA
;
A
#
# COMPACT_ATOMS: atom_id res chain seq x y z
N MET A 1 -1.56 -26.36 41.34
CA MET A 1 -0.48 -26.89 40.46
C MET A 1 -0.14 -25.81 39.44
N LYS A 2 1.16 -25.60 39.23
CA LYS A 2 1.74 -24.50 38.45
C LYS A 2 1.57 -24.77 36.94
N ASN A 3 0.84 -23.92 36.23
CA ASN A 3 1.07 -23.69 34.80
C ASN A 3 1.48 -22.23 34.63
N LYS A 4 2.74 -21.95 34.98
CA LYS A 4 3.42 -20.73 34.53
C LYS A 4 3.74 -20.93 33.06
N ILE A 5 3.03 -20.23 32.18
CA ILE A 5 3.47 -20.10 30.80
C ILE A 5 4.36 -18.85 30.75
N PHE A 6 5.63 -19.06 30.45
CA PHE A 6 6.61 -18.01 30.17
C PHE A 6 6.42 -17.62 28.70
N TYR A 7 6.04 -16.36 28.43
CA TYR A 7 6.03 -15.82 27.06
C TYR A 7 7.01 -14.64 26.99
N PRO A 8 8.04 -14.67 26.11
CA PRO A 8 8.80 -13.48 25.80
C PRO A 8 7.95 -12.59 24.88
N VAL A 9 7.82 -11.30 25.24
CA VAL A 9 7.40 -10.14 24.44
C VAL A 9 6.70 -10.48 23.11
N PHE A 10 5.38 -10.27 23.00
CA PHE A 10 4.63 -10.50 21.75
C PHE A 10 4.49 -9.20 20.95
N CYS A 11 4.94 -9.16 19.70
CA CYS A 11 4.64 -8.06 18.78
C CYS A 11 3.29 -8.30 18.08
N LEU A 12 2.38 -7.33 18.13
CA LEU A 12 1.13 -7.29 17.36
C LEU A 12 1.29 -6.30 16.20
N LEU A 13 1.07 -6.73 14.97
CA LEU A 13 0.92 -5.83 13.84
C LEU A 13 -0.54 -5.37 13.77
N VAL A 14 -0.78 -4.07 13.86
CA VAL A 14 -2.09 -3.46 13.61
C VAL A 14 -2.06 -2.80 12.24
N LEU A 15 -2.51 -3.52 11.22
CA LEU A 15 -2.64 -2.92 9.90
C LEU A 15 -3.99 -2.20 9.84
N THR A 16 -3.94 -0.86 9.75
CA THR A 16 -5.14 -0.07 9.47
C THR A 16 -5.22 0.11 7.96
N VAL A 17 -6.12 -0.59 7.28
CA VAL A 17 -6.24 -0.42 5.83
C VAL A 17 -6.84 0.97 5.56
N PHE A 18 -6.10 1.84 4.90
CA PHE A 18 -6.66 3.08 4.37
C PHE A 18 -7.17 2.75 2.98
N LEU A 19 -8.47 2.50 2.88
CA LEU A 19 -9.11 2.42 1.56
C LEU A 19 -9.34 3.84 1.04
N LEU A 20 -8.25 4.43 0.59
CA LEU A 20 -8.26 5.63 -0.23
C LEU A 20 -8.65 5.21 -1.64
N VAL A 21 -9.76 5.75 -2.14
CA VAL A 21 -10.06 5.79 -3.57
C VAL A 21 -8.91 6.54 -4.25
N ALA A 22 -7.95 5.80 -4.80
CA ALA A 22 -6.89 6.33 -5.64
C ALA A 22 -6.95 5.65 -7.01
N VAL A 23 -8.05 5.90 -7.71
CA VAL A 23 -8.17 5.56 -9.12
C VAL A 23 -7.55 6.69 -9.91
N ASN A 24 -6.58 6.36 -10.75
CA ASN A 24 -5.94 7.26 -11.70
C ASN A 24 -6.97 8.15 -12.43
N GLY A 25 -7.09 9.41 -12.03
CA GLY A 25 -7.99 10.38 -12.65
C GLY A 25 -7.81 11.76 -12.03
N ARG A 26 -7.25 12.69 -12.81
CA ARG A 26 -6.96 14.08 -12.43
C ARG A 26 -8.16 14.79 -11.78
N ALA A 27 -7.87 15.54 -10.72
CA ALA A 27 -8.45 16.87 -10.49
C ALA A 27 -7.42 17.73 -9.72
N MET A 28 -6.99 18.81 -10.36
CA MET A 28 -6.24 19.94 -9.80
C MET A 28 -7.24 21.06 -9.45
N ALA A 29 -6.77 22.00 -8.61
CA ALA A 29 -7.34 23.29 -8.18
C ALA A 29 -8.12 23.24 -6.84
N GLN A 30 -7.98 24.16 -5.88
CA GLN A 30 -7.04 25.25 -5.53
C GLN A 30 -7.54 25.76 -4.14
N GLU A 31 -6.70 25.92 -3.11
CA GLU A 31 -6.12 27.19 -2.59
C GLU A 31 -6.68 27.69 -1.23
N GLY A 32 -5.76 28.21 -0.40
CA GLY A 32 -6.00 29.08 0.76
C GLY A 32 -5.75 28.40 2.12
N LYS A 33 -4.85 28.84 3.01
CA LYS A 33 -4.02 30.04 3.13
C LYS A 33 -2.78 29.71 3.95
N ALA A 34 -1.73 30.49 3.72
CA ALA A 34 -0.44 30.43 4.38
C ALA A 34 -0.52 30.75 5.89
N GLU A 35 0.23 30.02 6.70
CA GLU A 35 0.64 30.45 8.03
C GLU A 35 2.17 30.44 8.10
N VAL A 36 2.70 31.62 8.42
CA VAL A 36 4.13 31.92 8.54
C VAL A 36 4.56 31.51 9.94
N LEU A 37 5.57 30.64 10.05
CA LEU A 37 6.30 30.40 11.30
C LEU A 37 7.76 30.88 11.16
N PRO A 38 8.37 31.40 12.25
CA PRO A 38 9.57 32.20 12.16
C PRO A 38 10.83 31.36 12.04
N ARG A 39 11.85 31.97 11.42
CA ARG A 39 13.24 31.52 11.42
C ARG A 39 13.73 31.37 12.86
N GLN A 40 14.36 30.24 13.17
CA GLN A 40 15.29 30.13 14.28
C GLN A 40 16.65 29.68 13.76
N ASP A 41 17.64 30.23 14.45
CA ASP A 41 19.01 30.43 14.01
C ASP A 41 19.85 29.15 13.95
N SER A 42 20.91 29.30 13.16
CA SER A 42 22.11 28.49 13.07
C SER A 42 22.49 27.71 14.33
N VAL A 43 22.63 26.39 14.17
CA VAL A 43 23.49 25.58 15.04
C VAL A 43 24.43 24.76 14.16
N LEU A 44 25.72 24.91 14.44
CA LEU A 44 26.87 24.25 13.84
C LEU A 44 26.68 22.73 13.84
N SER A 45 26.70 22.11 12.65
CA SER A 45 26.81 20.66 12.51
C SER A 45 28.29 20.27 12.55
N THR A 46 28.66 19.55 13.61
CA THR A 46 29.94 18.89 13.76
C THR A 46 30.05 17.76 12.73
N GLY A 47 31.14 17.74 11.98
CA GLY A 47 31.39 16.76 10.92
C GLY A 47 31.41 15.33 11.46
N ALA A 48 30.49 14.51 10.96
CA ALA A 48 30.58 13.06 11.07
C ALA A 48 31.58 12.54 10.02
N ALA A 49 32.57 11.79 10.49
CA ALA A 49 33.60 11.17 9.66
C ALA A 49 32.96 10.20 8.64
N ALA A 50 33.31 10.38 7.36
CA ALA A 50 32.95 9.46 6.28
C ALA A 50 33.59 8.08 6.54
N SER A 51 32.75 7.05 6.66
CA SER A 51 33.22 5.66 6.63
C SER A 51 33.70 5.31 5.22
N SER A 52 34.87 4.69 5.10
CA SER A 52 35.49 4.33 3.84
C SER A 52 34.67 3.28 3.09
N GLY A 53 34.13 3.65 1.93
CA GLY A 53 33.46 2.74 1.00
C GLY A 53 34.42 1.71 0.37
N PRO A 54 33.88 0.59 -0.16
CA PRO A 54 34.69 -0.52 -0.67
C PRO A 54 35.41 -0.22 -2.01
N ALA A 55 36.28 -1.15 -2.43
CA ALA A 55 37.13 -1.02 -3.62
C ALA A 55 36.35 -1.12 -4.95
N ALA A 56 36.66 -0.22 -5.90
CA ALA A 56 36.00 -0.07 -7.21
C ALA A 56 36.18 -1.29 -8.14
N GLY A 57 35.20 -1.52 -9.04
CA GLY A 57 35.29 -2.50 -10.15
C GLY A 57 34.43 -3.77 -9.98
N THR A 58 33.54 -3.83 -9.00
CA THR A 58 32.75 -5.03 -8.66
C THR A 58 31.25 -4.72 -8.71
N GLY A 59 30.48 -5.64 -9.32
CA GLY A 59 29.01 -5.59 -9.28
C GLY A 59 28.48 -5.79 -7.85
N PHE A 60 27.27 -5.31 -7.58
CA PHE A 60 26.57 -5.50 -6.31
C PHE A 60 25.07 -5.73 -6.56
N SER A 61 24.34 -6.17 -5.55
CA SER A 61 22.87 -6.28 -5.63
C SER A 61 22.21 -5.08 -4.97
N VAL A 62 21.08 -4.62 -5.49
CA VAL A 62 20.26 -3.61 -4.79
C VAL A 62 19.01 -4.28 -4.25
N LYS A 63 18.66 -3.98 -3.01
CA LYS A 63 17.36 -4.32 -2.43
C LYS A 63 16.59 -3.05 -2.13
N LEU A 64 15.29 -3.03 -2.42
CA LEU A 64 14.38 -1.97 -2.00
C LEU A 64 13.39 -2.57 -1.01
N ASN A 65 13.45 -2.13 0.26
CA ASN A 65 12.66 -2.68 1.35
C ASN A 65 12.73 -4.22 1.32
N GLY A 66 13.93 -4.80 1.51
CA GLY A 66 14.13 -6.25 1.53
C GLY A 66 14.04 -7.00 0.19
N ARG A 67 13.31 -6.48 -0.81
CA ARG A 67 13.11 -7.14 -2.12
C ARG A 67 14.25 -6.81 -3.10
N PRO A 68 14.79 -7.79 -3.84
CA PRO A 68 15.81 -7.53 -4.86
C PRO A 68 15.21 -6.70 -6.00
N VAL A 69 15.94 -5.66 -6.42
CA VAL A 69 15.64 -4.92 -7.64
C VAL A 69 16.35 -5.60 -8.79
N THR A 70 15.61 -5.92 -9.85
CA THR A 70 16.19 -6.53 -11.05
C THR A 70 16.69 -5.45 -11.99
N PHE A 71 17.89 -5.65 -12.53
CA PHE A 71 18.52 -4.73 -13.47
C PHE A 71 18.94 -5.46 -14.74
N ASP A 72 18.72 -4.81 -15.88
CA ASP A 72 19.25 -5.21 -17.17
C ASP A 72 20.68 -4.70 -17.41
N VAL A 73 21.00 -3.52 -16.85
CA VAL A 73 22.36 -3.00 -16.71
C VAL A 73 22.78 -3.11 -15.24
N PRO A 74 23.82 -3.90 -14.90
CA PRO A 74 24.14 -4.15 -13.50
C PRO A 74 24.60 -2.88 -12.78
N PRO A 75 24.21 -2.69 -11.51
CA PRO A 75 24.76 -1.62 -10.70
C PRO A 75 26.24 -1.92 -10.36
N ARG A 76 27.05 -0.87 -10.23
CA ARG A 76 28.51 -1.00 -10.08
C ARG A 76 29.10 -0.04 -9.07
N LEU A 77 30.18 -0.47 -8.44
CA LEU A 77 31.00 0.41 -7.64
C LEU A 77 32.12 0.99 -8.51
N GLU A 78 32.12 2.30 -8.70
CA GLU A 78 33.10 3.01 -9.55
C GLU A 78 33.72 4.15 -8.76
N SER A 79 35.05 4.20 -8.69
CA SER A 79 35.79 5.21 -7.92
C SER A 79 35.30 5.38 -6.47
N GLY A 80 34.93 4.27 -5.82
CA GLY A 80 34.41 4.25 -4.44
C GLY A 80 32.97 4.73 -4.29
N ARG A 81 32.22 4.89 -5.38
CA ARG A 81 30.82 5.34 -5.38
C ARG A 81 29.91 4.29 -5.97
N PHE A 82 28.73 4.14 -5.36
CA PHE A 82 27.67 3.30 -5.90
C PHE A 82 27.05 3.99 -7.10
N LEU A 83 26.91 3.26 -8.20
CA LEU A 83 26.24 3.73 -9.41
C LEU A 83 25.14 2.73 -9.76
N ILE A 84 23.92 3.23 -9.93
CA ILE A 84 22.74 2.40 -10.17
C ILE A 84 21.93 2.93 -11.35
N PRO A 85 21.30 2.05 -12.15
CA PRO A 85 20.28 2.47 -13.10
C PRO A 85 19.09 3.11 -12.36
N LEU A 86 18.76 4.35 -12.75
CA LEU A 86 17.77 5.18 -12.07
C LEU A 86 16.35 4.56 -12.12
N ARG A 87 15.94 4.11 -13.32
CA ARG A 87 14.55 3.72 -13.59
C ARG A 87 14.07 2.51 -12.77
N PRO A 88 14.76 1.35 -12.74
CA PRO A 88 14.27 0.18 -12.03
C PRO A 88 14.03 0.45 -10.54
N VAL A 89 14.86 1.29 -9.93
CA VAL A 89 14.75 1.65 -8.51
C VAL A 89 13.56 2.58 -8.29
N LEU A 90 13.38 3.61 -9.13
CA LEU A 90 12.25 4.53 -9.01
C LEU A 90 10.91 3.86 -9.32
N GLU A 91 10.84 2.99 -10.34
CA GLU A 91 9.64 2.21 -10.65
C GLU A 91 9.31 1.24 -9.50
N ALA A 92 10.32 0.61 -8.90
CA ALA A 92 10.13 -0.22 -7.71
C ALA A 92 9.67 0.60 -6.48
N MET A 93 9.95 1.91 -6.45
CA MET A 93 9.42 2.87 -5.46
C MET A 93 8.03 3.42 -5.84
N GLY A 94 7.40 2.91 -6.91
CA GLY A 94 6.08 3.32 -7.37
C GLY A 94 6.07 4.59 -8.24
N ALA A 95 7.23 5.05 -8.71
CA ALA A 95 7.30 6.21 -9.59
C ALA A 95 6.89 5.86 -11.02
N LYS A 96 6.23 6.80 -11.69
CA LYS A 96 6.15 6.79 -13.16
C LYS A 96 7.34 7.55 -13.73
N VAL A 97 8.15 6.88 -14.53
CA VAL A 97 9.36 7.45 -15.14
C VAL A 97 9.12 7.71 -16.63
N SER A 98 9.32 8.95 -17.07
CA SER A 98 9.33 9.34 -18.48
C SER A 98 10.71 9.80 -18.91
N TRP A 99 10.97 9.75 -20.22
CA TRP A 99 12.21 10.21 -20.84
C TRP A 99 11.87 11.28 -21.88
N SER A 100 12.55 12.43 -21.78
CA SER A 100 12.54 13.48 -22.79
C SER A 100 13.75 13.28 -23.71
N GLY A 101 13.49 12.85 -24.95
CA GLY A 101 14.54 12.64 -25.95
C GLY A 101 15.23 13.94 -26.37
N ASP A 102 14.49 15.05 -26.41
CA ASP A 102 14.99 16.35 -26.87
C ASP A 102 16.02 16.95 -25.92
N THR A 103 15.85 16.72 -24.61
CA THR A 103 16.70 17.28 -23.57
C THR A 103 17.61 16.25 -22.90
N GLY A 104 17.43 14.95 -23.20
CA GLY A 104 18.15 13.88 -22.53
C GLY A 104 17.81 13.76 -21.05
N THR A 105 16.56 14.02 -20.67
CA THR A 105 16.13 14.13 -19.26
C THR A 105 15.17 13.01 -18.88
N ALA A 106 15.50 12.28 -17.81
CA ALA A 106 14.55 11.41 -17.14
C ALA A 106 13.74 12.23 -16.13
N VAL A 107 12.41 12.11 -16.16
CA VAL A 107 11.51 12.73 -15.18
C VAL A 107 10.73 11.63 -14.48
N ALA A 108 10.79 11.59 -13.16
CA ALA A 108 10.09 10.64 -12.32
C ALA A 108 9.14 11.37 -11.38
N CYS A 109 7.87 10.97 -11.41
CA CYS A 109 6.88 11.45 -10.46
C CYS A 109 6.67 10.41 -9.36
N LEU A 110 7.02 10.78 -8.13
CA LEU A 110 6.80 10.01 -6.91
C LEU A 110 5.64 10.63 -6.11
N PRO A 111 5.04 9.91 -5.16
CA PRO A 111 4.12 10.52 -4.21
C PRO A 111 4.81 11.65 -3.40
N GLY A 112 4.47 12.90 -3.72
CA GLY A 112 4.99 14.10 -3.04
C GLY A 112 6.35 14.61 -3.52
N ALA A 113 6.94 14.03 -4.57
CA ALA A 113 8.21 14.51 -5.12
C ALA A 113 8.30 14.33 -6.65
N THR A 114 8.98 15.26 -7.32
CA THR A 114 9.37 15.15 -8.72
C THR A 114 10.90 15.15 -8.80
N LEU A 115 11.47 14.14 -9.44
CA LEU A 115 12.89 14.05 -9.72
C LEU A 115 13.14 14.17 -11.23
N ALA A 116 13.99 15.09 -11.63
CA ALA A 116 14.44 15.28 -13.00
C ALA A 116 15.96 15.12 -13.08
N VAL A 117 16.47 14.23 -13.93
CA VAL A 117 17.92 14.01 -14.10
C VAL A 117 18.26 14.05 -15.58
N THR A 118 19.17 14.95 -15.94
CA THR A 118 19.63 15.13 -17.33
C THR A 118 20.97 14.41 -17.52
N ALA A 119 21.08 13.61 -18.58
CA ALA A 119 22.34 12.96 -18.94
C ALA A 119 23.44 14.00 -19.21
N GLY A 120 24.64 13.78 -18.71
CA GLY A 120 25.76 14.72 -18.80
C GLY A 120 25.71 15.88 -17.81
N SER A 121 24.65 15.99 -17.01
CA SER A 121 24.54 16.98 -15.93
C SER A 121 25.15 16.45 -14.62
N GLN A 122 25.79 17.34 -13.87
CA GLN A 122 26.16 17.08 -12.47
C GLN A 122 25.06 17.51 -11.50
N ASP A 123 23.99 18.13 -11.99
CA ASP A 123 22.85 18.57 -11.20
C ASP A 123 21.58 17.80 -11.58
N ALA A 124 20.73 17.57 -10.59
CA ALA A 124 19.40 17.01 -10.74
C ALA A 124 18.36 17.98 -10.17
N GLY A 125 17.15 17.98 -10.73
CA GLY A 125 16.04 18.77 -10.24
C GLY A 125 15.17 17.96 -9.28
N ILE A 126 15.03 18.40 -8.03
CA ILE A 126 14.08 17.86 -7.05
C ILE A 126 13.04 18.93 -6.74
N ASN A 127 11.77 18.66 -7.03
CA ASN A 127 10.67 19.61 -6.82
C ASN A 127 10.91 21.00 -7.44
N GLY A 128 11.56 21.02 -8.62
CA GLY A 128 11.90 22.25 -9.33
C GLY A 128 13.12 23.00 -8.80
N ARG A 129 13.86 22.44 -7.83
CA ARG A 129 15.12 22.99 -7.32
C ARG A 129 16.30 22.14 -7.75
N GLU A 130 17.40 22.77 -8.13
CA GLU A 130 18.65 22.08 -8.47
C GLU A 130 19.32 21.52 -7.22
N TRP A 131 19.84 20.31 -7.37
CA TRP A 131 20.55 19.55 -6.37
C TRP A 131 21.85 18.98 -6.98
N PRO A 132 23.01 19.35 -6.42
CA PRO A 132 24.29 18.88 -6.94
C PRO A 132 24.50 17.40 -6.63
N MET A 133 24.99 16.67 -7.63
CA MET A 133 25.41 15.28 -7.49
C MET A 133 26.94 15.19 -7.41
N PRO A 134 27.46 14.19 -6.67
CA PRO A 134 28.90 14.00 -6.56
C PRO A 134 29.56 13.53 -7.87
N VAL A 135 28.77 13.08 -8.83
CA VAL A 135 29.21 12.62 -10.16
C VAL A 135 28.17 13.01 -11.21
N VAL A 136 28.63 13.15 -12.45
CA VAL A 136 27.77 13.40 -13.61
C VAL A 136 26.87 12.19 -13.89
N ALA A 137 25.60 12.44 -14.19
CA ALA A 137 24.68 11.39 -14.63
C ALA A 137 25.11 10.85 -16.00
N GLY A 138 25.42 9.55 -16.06
CA GLY A 138 25.93 8.89 -17.25
C GLY A 138 24.88 8.05 -17.96
N ILE A 139 25.05 7.82 -19.26
CA ILE A 139 24.31 6.79 -19.98
C ILE A 139 25.20 5.56 -20.15
N ASP A 140 24.71 4.40 -19.76
CA ASP A 140 25.34 3.11 -20.02
C ASP A 140 24.31 2.14 -20.59
N ASN A 141 24.59 1.57 -21.76
CA ASN A 141 23.70 0.63 -22.46
C ASN A 141 22.23 1.09 -22.51
N GLY A 142 22.01 2.39 -22.73
CA GLY A 142 20.68 3.00 -22.79
C GLY A 142 19.97 3.14 -21.44
N ARG A 143 20.69 3.05 -20.32
CA ARG A 143 20.18 3.34 -18.97
C ARG A 143 20.87 4.55 -18.40
N LEU A 144 20.09 5.43 -17.76
CA LEU A 144 20.62 6.55 -16.99
C LEU A 144 21.14 6.03 -15.66
N ILE A 145 22.44 6.18 -15.46
CA ILE A 145 23.18 5.74 -14.28
C ILE A 145 23.46 6.94 -13.40
N VAL A 146 23.09 6.82 -12.13
CA VAL A 146 23.20 7.91 -11.14
C VAL A 146 23.80 7.42 -9.82
N PRO A 147 24.34 8.34 -9.01
CA PRO A 147 24.57 8.09 -7.59
C PRO A 147 23.22 7.85 -6.88
N PRO A 148 23.07 6.82 -6.02
CA PRO A 148 21.82 6.56 -5.28
C PRO A 148 21.38 7.74 -4.41
N GLU A 149 22.32 8.59 -3.98
CA GLU A 149 22.10 9.76 -3.14
C GLU A 149 21.00 10.67 -3.70
N ILE A 150 20.88 10.82 -5.02
CA ILE A 150 19.82 11.65 -5.59
C ILE A 150 18.42 11.02 -5.43
N ILE A 151 18.35 9.69 -5.44
CA ILE A 151 17.12 8.97 -5.14
C ILE A 151 16.79 9.14 -3.66
N LEU A 152 17.79 9.02 -2.79
CA LEU A 152 17.62 9.21 -1.34
C LEU A 152 17.10 10.61 -1.03
N GLU A 153 17.72 11.64 -1.61
CA GLU A 153 17.31 13.04 -1.41
C GLU A 153 15.90 13.30 -1.95
N ALA A 154 15.58 12.82 -3.17
CA ALA A 154 14.26 13.05 -3.77
C ALA A 154 13.13 12.34 -3.02
N THR A 155 13.43 11.25 -2.32
CA THR A 155 12.41 10.39 -1.70
C THR A 155 12.41 10.43 -0.17
N GLY A 156 13.44 10.98 0.46
CA GLY A 156 13.70 10.79 1.89
C GLY A 156 14.01 9.33 2.24
N ALA A 157 14.46 8.54 1.28
CA ALA A 157 14.95 7.19 1.53
C ALA A 157 16.35 7.23 2.16
N GLN A 158 16.75 6.10 2.71
CA GLN A 158 18.06 5.82 3.26
C GLN A 158 18.66 4.61 2.58
N ALA A 159 19.98 4.46 2.76
CA ALA A 159 20.74 3.35 2.22
C ALA A 159 21.61 2.71 3.30
N ARG A 160 21.75 1.39 3.25
CA ARG A 160 22.69 0.62 4.06
C ARG A 160 23.47 -0.34 3.17
N TRP A 161 24.79 -0.33 3.31
CA TRP A 161 25.67 -1.28 2.65
C TRP A 161 25.88 -2.52 3.52
N ASP A 162 25.68 -3.70 2.95
CA ASP A 162 26.09 -4.98 3.50
C ASP A 162 27.28 -5.50 2.71
N ASP A 163 28.46 -5.47 3.33
CA ASP A 163 29.71 -5.85 2.67
C ASP A 163 29.81 -7.36 2.43
N ALA A 164 29.33 -8.17 3.38
CA ALA A 164 29.37 -9.63 3.27
C ALA A 164 28.42 -10.12 2.17
N ALA A 165 27.22 -9.55 2.09
CA ALA A 165 26.24 -9.88 1.07
C ALA A 165 26.41 -9.09 -0.24
N ARG A 166 27.38 -8.16 -0.30
CA ARG A 166 27.60 -7.25 -1.43
C ARG A 166 26.29 -6.61 -1.92
N THR A 167 25.51 -6.09 -0.97
CA THR A 167 24.15 -5.61 -1.21
C THR A 167 23.96 -4.19 -0.69
N LEU A 168 23.45 -3.31 -1.56
CA LEU A 168 22.96 -1.98 -1.19
C LEU A 168 21.46 -2.07 -0.89
N ALA A 169 21.08 -1.94 0.38
CA ALA A 169 19.69 -1.92 0.80
C ALA A 169 19.17 -0.47 0.86
N LEU A 170 18.14 -0.16 0.09
CA LEU A 170 17.41 1.10 0.08
C LEU A 170 16.09 0.94 0.85
N PHE A 171 15.74 1.92 1.69
CA PHE A 171 14.52 1.89 2.51
C PHE A 171 14.08 3.30 2.89
N ARG A 172 12.78 3.60 3.01
CA ARG A 172 12.33 4.91 3.52
C ARG A 172 12.24 4.90 5.04
N GLU A 173 12.93 5.82 5.70
CA GLU A 173 12.57 6.19 7.07
C GLU A 173 11.37 7.14 6.99
N GLY A 174 10.17 6.61 7.27
CA GLY A 174 9.10 7.46 7.81
C GLY A 174 9.46 7.89 9.24
N PRO A 175 8.54 8.49 10.03
CA PRO A 175 8.71 8.70 11.48
C PRO A 175 8.72 7.36 12.24
N VAL A 176 9.68 6.52 11.89
CA VAL A 176 9.70 5.06 11.95
C VAL A 176 11.15 4.63 12.27
N ALA A 177 11.84 5.38 13.12
CA ALA A 177 13.00 4.80 13.79
C ALA A 177 12.49 3.59 14.60
N GLY A 178 12.70 2.36 14.09
CA GLY A 178 12.40 1.11 14.81
C GLY A 178 11.35 0.16 14.22
N PHE A 179 10.76 0.37 13.03
CA PHE A 179 9.93 -0.70 12.42
C PHE A 179 10.78 -1.69 11.62
N PRO A 180 10.64 -3.00 11.84
CA PRO A 180 11.34 -4.01 11.05
C PRO A 180 10.88 -3.99 9.59
N ALA A 181 11.84 -4.00 8.65
CA ALA A 181 11.58 -4.09 7.20
C ALA A 181 10.51 -5.13 6.79
N PRO A 182 10.42 -6.32 7.43
CA PRO A 182 9.40 -7.29 7.06
C PRO A 182 7.95 -6.80 7.26
N LEU A 183 7.69 -5.81 8.12
CA LEU A 183 6.35 -5.26 8.29
C LEU A 183 5.94 -4.33 7.14
N LEU A 184 6.90 -3.59 6.58
CA LEU A 184 6.69 -2.82 5.36
C LEU A 184 6.46 -3.73 4.15
N ASP A 185 7.10 -4.91 4.14
CA ASP A 185 6.90 -5.92 3.11
C ASP A 185 5.47 -6.45 3.13
N LEU A 186 4.97 -6.83 4.31
CA LEU A 186 3.60 -7.28 4.50
C LEU A 186 2.56 -6.22 4.13
N GLN A 187 2.77 -4.96 4.56
CA GLN A 187 1.89 -3.85 4.17
C GLN A 187 1.81 -3.70 2.64
N ARG A 188 2.96 -3.77 1.97
CA ARG A 188 3.05 -3.69 0.52
C ARG A 188 2.41 -4.90 -0.16
N ASP A 189 2.61 -6.13 0.34
CA ASP A 189 1.97 -7.33 -0.20
C ASP A 189 0.44 -7.20 -0.16
N ILE A 190 -0.10 -6.67 0.93
CA ILE A 190 -1.54 -6.40 1.06
C ILE A 190 -1.98 -5.35 0.03
N GLN A 191 -1.24 -4.26 -0.13
CA GLN A 191 -1.55 -3.23 -1.13
C GLN A 191 -1.47 -3.77 -2.56
N ASP A 192 -0.43 -4.54 -2.88
CA ASP A 192 -0.21 -5.14 -4.20
C ASP A 192 -1.39 -6.07 -4.58
N GLU A 193 -1.93 -6.82 -3.63
CA GLU A 193 -3.10 -7.68 -3.84
C GLU A 193 -4.38 -6.87 -4.03
N LEU A 194 -4.62 -5.83 -3.22
CA LEU A 194 -5.78 -4.94 -3.40
C LEU A 194 -5.74 -4.22 -4.76
N ASP A 195 -4.57 -3.72 -5.16
CA ASP A 195 -4.36 -3.09 -6.47
C ASP A 195 -4.58 -4.09 -7.62
N ARG A 196 -4.24 -5.36 -7.41
CA ARG A 196 -4.47 -6.42 -8.39
C ARG A 196 -5.96 -6.70 -8.57
N VAL A 197 -6.71 -6.84 -7.47
CA VAL A 197 -8.17 -7.03 -7.50
C VAL A 197 -8.83 -5.84 -8.21
N ASP A 198 -8.43 -4.62 -7.86
CA ASP A 198 -8.97 -3.40 -8.46
C ASP A 198 -8.69 -3.31 -9.97
N ARG A 199 -7.49 -3.68 -10.42
CA ARG A 199 -7.15 -3.75 -11.85
C ARG A 199 -8.00 -4.78 -12.61
N ASP A 200 -8.21 -5.96 -12.03
CA ASP A 200 -9.01 -7.01 -12.67
C ASP A 200 -10.49 -6.62 -12.72
N LEU A 201 -11.01 -5.99 -11.66
CA LEU A 201 -12.35 -5.43 -11.63
C LEU A 201 -12.51 -4.30 -12.66
N ALA A 202 -11.47 -3.50 -12.89
CA ALA A 202 -11.45 -2.46 -13.92
C ALA A 202 -11.54 -3.04 -15.34
N ALA A 203 -10.80 -4.12 -15.58
CA ALA A 203 -10.84 -4.84 -16.85
C ALA A 203 -12.26 -5.40 -17.10
N ALA A 204 -12.85 -6.05 -16.08
CA ALA A 204 -14.22 -6.55 -16.15
C ALA A 204 -15.23 -5.42 -16.45
N ALA A 205 -15.11 -4.25 -15.81
CA ALA A 205 -15.95 -3.10 -16.11
C ALA A 205 -15.82 -2.63 -17.58
N GLY A 206 -14.61 -2.66 -18.14
CA GLY A 206 -14.36 -2.34 -19.55
C GLY A 206 -14.90 -3.38 -20.54
N GLU A 207 -14.98 -4.65 -20.13
CA GLU A 207 -15.67 -5.69 -20.90
C GLU A 207 -17.19 -5.50 -20.84
N LEU A 208 -17.74 -5.30 -19.64
CA LEU A 208 -19.16 -5.06 -19.39
C LEU A 208 -19.72 -3.81 -20.08
N SER A 209 -18.87 -2.80 -20.32
CA SER A 209 -19.18 -1.64 -21.17
C SER A 209 -19.71 -2.02 -22.56
N ARG A 210 -19.25 -3.15 -23.10
CA ARG A 210 -19.61 -3.65 -24.44
C ARG A 210 -20.72 -4.69 -24.40
N THR A 211 -20.77 -5.51 -23.36
CA THR A 211 -21.65 -6.67 -23.27
C THR A 211 -22.97 -6.35 -22.58
N GLY A 212 -23.01 -5.27 -21.80
CA GLY A 212 -24.10 -4.97 -20.87
C GLY A 212 -23.94 -5.72 -19.55
N LEU A 213 -24.88 -5.46 -18.63
CA LEU A 213 -24.87 -5.96 -17.25
C LEU A 213 -25.60 -7.30 -17.05
N ASP A 214 -26.11 -7.92 -18.12
CA ASP A 214 -26.78 -9.22 -18.06
C ASP A 214 -26.43 -10.04 -19.31
N GLY A 215 -26.94 -11.27 -19.36
CA GLY A 215 -26.72 -12.24 -20.42
C GLY A 215 -25.59 -13.21 -20.10
N GLU A 216 -25.38 -14.15 -21.01
CA GLU A 216 -24.36 -15.20 -20.86
C GLU A 216 -22.94 -14.64 -20.83
N GLU A 217 -22.69 -13.58 -21.61
CA GLU A 217 -21.39 -12.92 -21.69
C GLU A 217 -21.02 -12.24 -20.37
N ALA A 218 -21.95 -11.46 -19.79
CA ALA A 218 -21.75 -10.82 -18.48
C ALA A 218 -21.53 -11.87 -17.39
N ARG A 219 -22.34 -12.94 -17.35
CA ARG A 219 -22.16 -14.05 -16.40
C ARG A 219 -20.79 -14.72 -16.54
N ARG A 220 -20.27 -14.90 -17.76
CA ARG A 220 -18.93 -15.48 -17.95
C ARG A 220 -17.83 -14.58 -17.38
N ILE A 221 -17.93 -13.27 -17.58
CA ILE A 221 -17.00 -12.29 -17.00
C ILE A 221 -17.03 -12.37 -15.47
N LEU A 222 -18.23 -12.34 -14.89
CA LEU A 222 -18.44 -12.43 -13.44
C LEU A 222 -17.90 -13.74 -12.86
N SER A 223 -18.22 -14.87 -13.50
CA SER A 223 -17.73 -16.19 -13.08
C SER A 223 -16.20 -16.27 -13.10
N GLY A 224 -15.56 -15.74 -14.15
CA GLY A 224 -14.11 -15.67 -14.25
C GLY A 224 -13.47 -14.77 -13.19
N LEU A 225 -14.14 -13.68 -12.81
CA LEU A 225 -13.67 -12.77 -11.77
C LEU A 225 -13.83 -13.39 -10.37
N ALA A 226 -15.00 -13.96 -10.06
CA ALA A 226 -15.27 -14.62 -8.79
C ALA A 226 -14.35 -15.83 -8.55
N ALA A 227 -14.10 -16.65 -9.58
CA ALA A 227 -13.25 -17.84 -9.48
C ALA A 227 -11.76 -17.52 -9.31
N ARG A 228 -11.33 -16.28 -9.61
CA ARG A 228 -9.92 -15.88 -9.58
C ARG A 228 -9.37 -15.76 -8.16
N TYR A 229 -10.22 -15.40 -7.22
CA TYR A 229 -9.82 -15.01 -5.87
C TYR A 229 -10.52 -15.90 -4.84
N PRO A 230 -9.79 -16.70 -4.05
CA PRO A 230 -10.41 -17.65 -3.10
C PRO A 230 -11.13 -16.96 -1.93
N TYR A 231 -10.89 -15.66 -1.73
CA TYR A 231 -11.54 -14.83 -0.72
C TYR A 231 -12.75 -14.06 -1.25
N VAL A 232 -13.07 -14.18 -2.55
CA VAL A 232 -14.30 -13.62 -3.13
C VAL A 232 -15.42 -14.64 -2.99
N ALA A 233 -16.56 -14.20 -2.46
CA ALA A 233 -17.76 -15.02 -2.33
C ALA A 233 -18.53 -15.07 -3.65
N ASP A 234 -18.74 -13.91 -4.24
CA ASP A 234 -19.41 -13.72 -5.52
C ASP A 234 -18.91 -12.45 -6.23
N ALA A 235 -19.25 -12.36 -7.51
CA ALA A 235 -19.14 -11.16 -8.32
C ALA A 235 -20.51 -10.87 -8.92
N CYS A 236 -20.93 -9.61 -8.88
CA CYS A 236 -22.23 -9.21 -9.43
C CYS A 236 -22.14 -7.93 -10.27
N THR A 237 -23.17 -7.70 -11.08
CA THR A 237 -23.43 -6.40 -11.70
C THR A 237 -24.68 -5.79 -11.10
N VAL A 238 -24.62 -4.48 -10.89
CA VAL A 238 -25.71 -3.69 -10.29
C VAL A 238 -26.15 -2.64 -11.31
N ASP A 239 -27.44 -2.47 -11.54
CA ASP A 239 -27.93 -1.42 -12.44
C ASP A 239 -27.85 -0.01 -11.80
N LYS A 240 -28.13 1.03 -12.60
CA LYS A 240 -28.15 2.43 -12.13
C LYS A 240 -29.16 2.73 -10.99
N ASN A 241 -30.09 1.83 -10.74
CA ASN A 241 -31.09 1.95 -9.67
C ASN A 241 -30.64 1.24 -8.38
N GLY A 242 -29.54 0.49 -8.42
CA GLY A 242 -29.07 -0.30 -7.27
C GLY A 242 -29.63 -1.71 -7.23
N MET A 243 -30.13 -2.25 -8.35
CA MET A 243 -30.64 -3.62 -8.43
C MET A 243 -29.54 -4.57 -8.92
N ILE A 244 -29.34 -5.69 -8.23
CA ILE A 244 -28.45 -6.76 -8.73
C ILE A 244 -29.07 -7.36 -9.99
N VAL A 245 -28.34 -7.33 -11.10
CA VAL A 245 -28.82 -7.81 -12.41
C VAL A 245 -28.34 -9.23 -12.71
N ALA A 246 -27.04 -9.47 -12.52
CA ALA A 246 -26.41 -10.78 -12.68
C ALA A 246 -25.43 -10.98 -11.53
N VAL A 247 -25.28 -12.22 -11.08
CA VAL A 247 -24.39 -12.60 -9.98
C VAL A 247 -23.84 -13.99 -10.24
N GLU A 248 -22.58 -14.21 -9.92
CA GLU A 248 -21.90 -15.51 -10.04
C GLU A 248 -21.02 -15.76 -8.81
N PRO A 249 -20.83 -17.02 -8.38
CA PRO A 249 -21.23 -18.25 -9.06
C PRO A 249 -22.72 -18.60 -8.89
N ALA A 250 -23.20 -19.64 -9.62
CA ALA A 250 -24.58 -20.12 -9.62
C ALA A 250 -25.25 -20.30 -8.24
N ALA A 251 -24.46 -20.59 -7.19
CA ALA A 251 -24.95 -20.69 -5.82
C ALA A 251 -25.62 -19.39 -5.30
N TYR A 252 -25.31 -18.24 -5.93
CA TYR A 252 -25.79 -16.92 -5.56
C TYR A 252 -26.88 -16.37 -6.49
N HIS A 253 -27.30 -17.11 -7.53
CA HIS A 253 -28.31 -16.65 -8.50
C HIS A 253 -29.63 -16.19 -7.88
N LYS A 254 -29.99 -16.71 -6.71
CA LYS A 254 -31.19 -16.29 -5.96
C LYS A 254 -31.16 -14.82 -5.51
N PHE A 255 -29.99 -14.17 -5.53
CA PHE A 255 -29.83 -12.76 -5.17
C PHE A 255 -29.98 -11.81 -6.36
N ALA A 256 -30.02 -12.33 -7.59
CA ALA A 256 -30.40 -11.51 -8.75
C ALA A 256 -31.81 -10.93 -8.55
N GLY A 257 -31.98 -9.64 -8.84
CA GLY A 257 -33.19 -8.88 -8.57
C GLY A 257 -33.31 -8.33 -7.14
N SER A 258 -32.30 -8.49 -6.28
CA SER A 258 -32.28 -7.83 -4.97
C SER A 258 -32.00 -6.33 -5.11
N ASP A 259 -32.72 -5.51 -4.33
CA ASP A 259 -32.47 -4.08 -4.21
C ASP A 259 -31.41 -3.83 -3.12
N ILE A 260 -30.27 -3.27 -3.54
CA ILE A 260 -29.16 -2.89 -2.67
C ILE A 260 -28.88 -1.39 -2.70
N SER A 261 -29.80 -0.59 -3.26
CA SER A 261 -29.65 0.86 -3.41
C SER A 261 -29.46 1.62 -2.09
N GLY A 262 -29.88 1.02 -0.97
CA GLY A 262 -29.70 1.57 0.38
C GLY A 262 -28.32 1.35 0.99
N GLN A 263 -27.41 0.60 0.33
CA GLN A 263 -26.06 0.35 0.85
C GLN A 263 -25.12 1.54 0.57
N GLU A 264 -24.22 1.86 1.52
CA GLU A 264 -23.43 3.10 1.48
C GLU A 264 -22.50 3.20 0.27
N GLN A 265 -21.91 2.08 -0.13
CA GLN A 265 -20.99 2.02 -1.27
C GLN A 265 -21.72 2.20 -2.60
N VAL A 266 -22.93 1.61 -2.76
CA VAL A 266 -23.77 1.77 -3.96
C VAL A 266 -24.15 3.25 -4.14
N GLY A 267 -24.56 3.90 -3.05
CA GLY A 267 -24.86 5.33 -3.03
C GLY A 267 -23.65 6.19 -3.41
N ARG A 268 -22.49 5.95 -2.77
CA ARG A 268 -21.24 6.68 -3.05
C ARG A 268 -20.75 6.50 -4.48
N LEU A 269 -20.84 5.30 -5.05
CA LEU A 269 -20.47 5.05 -6.44
C LEU A 269 -21.37 5.83 -7.39
N LYS A 270 -22.68 5.81 -7.16
CA LYS A 270 -23.67 6.53 -7.97
C LYS A 270 -23.45 8.04 -7.93
N GLU A 271 -23.15 8.59 -6.76
CA GLU A 271 -22.89 10.02 -6.59
C GLU A 271 -21.57 10.46 -7.22
N THR A 272 -20.52 9.65 -7.07
CA THR A 272 -19.16 10.06 -7.47
C THR A 272 -18.77 9.60 -8.88
N GLY A 273 -19.44 8.57 -9.41
CA GLY A 273 -19.04 7.89 -10.64
C GLY A 273 -17.64 7.28 -10.57
N ARG A 274 -17.16 6.95 -9.36
CA ARG A 274 -15.81 6.46 -9.10
C ARG A 274 -15.86 5.08 -8.43
N PRO A 275 -14.81 4.28 -8.58
CA PRO A 275 -14.65 3.05 -7.80
C PRO A 275 -14.73 3.32 -6.29
N VAL A 276 -15.34 2.39 -5.58
CA VAL A 276 -15.53 2.45 -4.13
C VAL A 276 -15.19 1.11 -3.51
N ILE A 277 -14.83 1.16 -2.24
CA ILE A 277 -14.97 0.02 -1.34
C ILE A 277 -15.93 0.41 -0.22
N SER A 278 -16.65 -0.58 0.30
CA SER A 278 -17.47 -0.43 1.49
C SER A 278 -16.64 -0.53 2.79
N SER A 279 -17.23 -0.03 3.87
CA SER A 279 -16.95 -0.58 5.21
C SER A 279 -17.46 -2.02 5.32
N VAL A 280 -17.09 -2.77 6.37
CA VAL A 280 -17.72 -4.09 6.57
C VAL A 280 -19.22 -3.92 6.77
N PHE A 281 -20.01 -4.79 6.15
CA PHE A 281 -21.45 -4.86 6.33
C PHE A 281 -21.92 -6.31 6.28
N THR A 282 -23.15 -6.57 6.73
CA THR A 282 -23.77 -7.88 6.52
C THR A 282 -24.38 -7.91 5.14
N ALA A 283 -23.79 -8.72 4.25
CA ALA A 283 -24.26 -8.85 2.88
C ALA A 283 -25.64 -9.53 2.84
N VAL A 284 -26.37 -9.40 1.72
CA VAL A 284 -27.70 -10.04 1.56
C VAL A 284 -27.60 -11.57 1.59
N GLU A 285 -26.40 -12.08 1.36
CA GLU A 285 -25.95 -13.46 1.48
C GLU A 285 -25.89 -13.96 2.93
N GLY A 286 -25.91 -13.04 3.92
CA GLY A 286 -26.00 -13.35 5.35
C GLY A 286 -24.65 -13.48 6.08
N PHE A 287 -23.57 -12.93 5.54
CA PHE A 287 -22.25 -12.93 6.19
C PHE A 287 -21.58 -11.53 6.15
N PRO A 288 -20.65 -11.23 7.08
CA PRO A 288 -19.86 -10.00 7.03
C PRO A 288 -18.94 -9.97 5.82
N ALA A 289 -18.99 -8.90 5.05
CA ALA A 289 -18.23 -8.74 3.81
C ALA A 289 -17.74 -7.31 3.62
N LEU A 290 -16.72 -7.18 2.77
CA LEU A 290 -16.36 -5.93 2.09
C LEU A 290 -16.86 -6.03 0.66
N ASP A 291 -17.30 -4.92 0.09
CA ASP A 291 -17.71 -4.85 -1.31
C ASP A 291 -16.81 -3.85 -2.04
N LEU A 292 -16.15 -4.31 -3.10
CA LEU A 292 -15.36 -3.47 -4.00
C LEU A 292 -16.13 -3.32 -5.31
N GLU A 293 -16.49 -2.08 -5.64
CA GLU A 293 -17.28 -1.78 -6.83
C GLU A 293 -16.56 -0.85 -7.80
N ARG A 294 -16.76 -1.10 -9.10
CA ARG A 294 -16.38 -0.19 -10.18
C ARG A 294 -17.55 0.19 -11.07
N PRO A 295 -17.66 1.48 -11.44
CA PRO A 295 -18.71 1.93 -12.35
C PRO A 295 -18.49 1.36 -13.75
N VAL A 296 -19.59 0.97 -14.40
CA VAL A 296 -19.63 0.54 -15.79
C VAL A 296 -20.28 1.63 -16.62
N PHE A 297 -19.55 2.12 -17.61
CA PHE A 297 -20.02 3.12 -18.56
C PHE A 297 -20.26 2.46 -19.93
N ASN A 298 -21.33 2.83 -20.63
CA ASN A 298 -21.53 2.38 -22.01
C ASN A 298 -20.62 3.12 -23.00
N ARG A 299 -20.74 2.82 -24.30
CA ARG A 299 -19.94 3.46 -25.37
C ARG A 299 -20.22 4.96 -25.53
N GLN A 300 -21.36 5.44 -25.04
CA GLN A 300 -21.74 6.85 -24.99
C GLN A 300 -21.20 7.55 -23.73
N ASN A 301 -20.40 6.86 -22.92
CA ASN A 301 -19.87 7.34 -21.65
C ASN A 301 -20.95 7.64 -20.60
N GLU A 302 -22.09 6.96 -20.69
CA GLU A 302 -23.18 7.04 -19.71
C GLU A 302 -23.02 5.92 -18.68
N LEU A 303 -23.17 6.26 -17.39
CA LEU A 303 -23.17 5.27 -16.31
C LEU A 303 -24.38 4.36 -16.45
N ILE A 304 -24.15 3.07 -16.72
CA ILE A 304 -25.21 2.07 -16.83
C ILE A 304 -25.40 1.25 -15.55
N GLY A 305 -24.39 1.24 -14.67
CA GLY A 305 -24.39 0.50 -13.42
C GLY A 305 -22.98 0.30 -12.86
N SER A 306 -22.76 -0.79 -12.14
CA SER A 306 -21.45 -1.18 -11.59
C SER A 306 -21.20 -2.68 -11.74
N VAL A 307 -19.95 -3.06 -11.55
CA VAL A 307 -19.50 -4.43 -11.28
C VAL A 307 -18.89 -4.47 -9.88
N SER A 308 -19.22 -5.50 -9.12
CA SER A 308 -18.95 -5.65 -7.69
C SER A 308 -18.22 -6.97 -7.41
N LEU A 309 -17.35 -6.97 -6.41
CA LEU A 309 -16.77 -8.16 -5.80
C LEU A 309 -17.06 -8.17 -4.30
N LEU A 310 -17.79 -9.20 -3.85
CA LEU A 310 -18.08 -9.42 -2.45
C LEU A 310 -16.95 -10.23 -1.79
N ILE A 311 -16.12 -9.56 -1.00
CA ILE A 311 -14.88 -10.08 -0.41
C ILE A 311 -15.13 -10.49 1.05
N LYS A 312 -14.67 -11.70 1.39
CA LYS A 312 -14.59 -12.18 2.79
C LYS A 312 -13.26 -11.73 3.40
N PRO A 313 -13.24 -10.68 4.24
CA PRO A 313 -11.99 -10.08 4.72
C PRO A 313 -11.11 -11.08 5.48
N GLN A 314 -11.71 -11.96 6.27
CA GLN A 314 -10.98 -13.01 6.98
C GLN A 314 -10.16 -13.89 6.02
N LEU A 315 -10.73 -14.29 4.89
CA LEU A 315 -10.04 -15.14 3.91
C LEU A 315 -8.97 -14.36 3.14
N LEU A 316 -9.22 -13.09 2.83
CA LEU A 316 -8.24 -12.22 2.18
C LEU A 316 -6.98 -12.10 3.05
N PHE A 317 -7.15 -11.70 4.32
CA PHE A 317 -6.01 -11.44 5.19
C PHE A 317 -5.32 -12.71 5.71
N ALA A 318 -6.03 -13.84 5.79
CA ALA A 318 -5.44 -15.14 6.12
C ALA A 318 -4.40 -15.60 5.08
N GLY A 319 -4.43 -15.08 3.86
CA GLY A 319 -3.49 -15.42 2.79
C GLY A 319 -2.08 -14.84 2.99
N PHE A 320 -1.90 -13.86 3.88
CA PHE A 320 -0.62 -13.20 4.08
C PHE A 320 0.17 -13.83 5.23
N ALA A 321 1.43 -14.17 4.94
CA ALA A 321 2.35 -14.67 5.95
C ALA A 321 2.91 -13.51 6.78
N VAL A 322 2.79 -13.59 8.10
CA VAL A 322 3.45 -12.63 9.00
C VAL A 322 4.92 -13.04 9.13
N PRO A 323 5.87 -12.23 8.65
CA PRO A 323 7.27 -12.58 8.69
C PRO A 323 7.81 -12.57 10.13
N GLU A 324 8.78 -13.45 10.39
CA GLU A 324 9.45 -13.51 11.68
C GLU A 324 10.26 -12.23 11.94
N LEU A 325 10.14 -11.69 13.15
CA LEU A 325 10.84 -10.49 13.59
C LEU A 325 11.74 -10.86 14.78
N GLN A 326 13.05 -10.78 14.58
CA GLN A 326 14.03 -10.98 15.67
C GLN A 326 13.86 -12.30 16.44
N GLY A 327 13.53 -13.41 15.77
CA GLY A 327 13.30 -14.70 16.43
C GLY A 327 11.88 -14.91 16.95
N GLN A 328 10.97 -13.95 16.72
CA GLN A 328 9.59 -14.00 17.18
C GLN A 328 8.61 -14.02 16.00
N ARG A 329 7.52 -14.77 16.15
CA ARG A 329 6.40 -14.78 15.20
C ARG A 329 5.35 -13.77 15.67
N PRO A 330 5.18 -12.62 14.98
CA PRO A 330 4.20 -11.64 15.37
C PRO A 330 2.78 -12.14 15.09
N GLU A 331 1.82 -11.60 15.82
CA GLU A 331 0.39 -11.69 15.47
C GLU A 331 0.03 -10.55 14.52
N MET A 332 -0.90 -10.77 13.60
CA MET A 332 -1.49 -9.73 12.76
C MET A 332 -2.96 -9.52 13.12
N MET A 333 -3.32 -8.25 13.35
CA MET A 333 -4.67 -7.73 13.46
C MET A 333 -4.89 -6.71 12.35
N VAL A 334 -5.98 -6.86 11.59
CA VAL A 334 -6.42 -5.89 10.58
C VAL A 334 -7.73 -5.30 11.03
N MET A 335 -7.78 -3.98 11.11
CA MET A 335 -8.88 -3.26 11.74
C MET A 335 -9.32 -2.08 10.88
N GLN A 336 -10.63 -1.86 10.81
CA GLN A 336 -11.21 -0.62 10.27
C GLN A 336 -10.97 0.55 11.21
N LYS A 337 -11.08 1.76 10.67
CA LYS A 337 -10.88 3.01 11.43
C LYS A 337 -11.87 3.21 12.58
N ASP A 338 -13.03 2.57 12.52
CA ASP A 338 -14.04 2.62 13.57
C ASP A 338 -13.82 1.57 14.67
N GLY A 339 -12.72 0.82 14.60
CA GLY A 339 -12.34 -0.21 15.56
C GLY A 339 -12.77 -1.63 15.19
N TYR A 340 -13.51 -1.86 14.11
CA TYR A 340 -13.96 -3.20 13.74
C TYR A 340 -12.80 -4.08 13.25
N ILE A 341 -12.64 -5.27 13.85
CA ILE A 341 -11.58 -6.22 13.50
C ILE A 341 -12.01 -7.08 12.31
N LEU A 342 -11.38 -6.83 11.16
CA LEU A 342 -11.59 -7.55 9.90
C LEU A 342 -10.89 -8.91 9.89
N TYR A 343 -9.73 -8.98 10.54
CA TYR A 343 -8.92 -10.19 10.67
C TYR A 343 -8.07 -10.10 11.93
N ASP A 344 -7.85 -11.24 12.57
CA ASP A 344 -6.89 -11.41 13.66
C ASP A 344 -6.32 -12.82 13.61
N SER A 345 -5.08 -12.98 14.07
CA SER A 345 -4.43 -14.29 14.20
C SER A 345 -5.11 -15.16 15.27
N ASP A 346 -5.75 -14.54 16.26
CA ASP A 346 -6.75 -15.17 17.12
C ASP A 346 -8.14 -14.96 16.53
N SER A 347 -8.69 -16.02 15.93
CA SER A 347 -10.01 -15.98 15.29
C SER A 347 -11.15 -15.57 16.23
N SER A 348 -10.98 -15.66 17.56
CA SER A 348 -12.00 -15.23 18.52
C SER A 348 -12.13 -13.70 18.65
N GLN A 349 -11.18 -12.96 18.08
CA GLN A 349 -11.19 -11.51 18.01
C GLN A 349 -11.91 -10.98 16.76
N ILE A 350 -11.99 -11.79 15.70
CA ILE A 350 -12.59 -11.37 14.42
C ILE A 350 -14.06 -10.99 14.64
N GLY A 351 -14.44 -9.82 14.12
CA GLY A 351 -15.80 -9.29 14.22
C GLY A 351 -16.10 -8.51 15.51
N ARG A 352 -15.16 -8.45 16.47
CA ARG A 352 -15.25 -7.54 17.61
C ARG A 352 -14.87 -6.12 17.20
N ASN A 353 -15.20 -5.15 18.04
CA ASN A 353 -14.81 -3.76 17.84
C ASN A 353 -13.98 -3.27 19.02
N VAL A 354 -12.72 -2.90 18.78
CA VAL A 354 -11.76 -2.49 19.82
C VAL A 354 -12.21 -1.28 20.62
N LEU A 355 -13.01 -0.39 20.01
CA LEU A 355 -13.46 0.86 20.62
C LEU A 355 -14.83 0.74 21.29
N LYS A 356 -15.61 -0.31 20.99
CA LYS A 356 -17.02 -0.43 21.42
C LYS A 356 -17.32 -1.69 22.23
N ASP A 357 -16.54 -2.77 22.06
CA ASP A 357 -16.78 -4.04 22.75
C ASP A 357 -16.26 -3.96 24.21
N PRO A 358 -17.11 -4.19 25.22
CA PRO A 358 -16.70 -4.19 26.63
C PRO A 358 -15.53 -5.12 26.96
N PHE A 359 -15.29 -6.14 26.13
CA PHE A 359 -14.14 -7.02 26.23
C PHE A 359 -12.80 -6.25 26.28
N TYR A 360 -12.68 -5.12 25.58
CA TYR A 360 -11.45 -4.33 25.52
C TYR A 360 -11.37 -3.19 26.54
N HIS A 361 -12.42 -2.95 27.35
CA HIS A 361 -12.43 -1.82 28.29
C HIS A 361 -11.29 -1.87 29.31
N ASP A 362 -10.95 -3.06 29.78
CA ASP A 362 -9.90 -3.27 30.79
C ASP A 362 -8.50 -3.50 30.15
N TYR A 363 -8.40 -3.44 28.82
CA TYR A 363 -7.10 -3.52 28.16
C TYR A 363 -6.34 -2.21 28.36
N THR A 364 -5.13 -2.32 28.90
CA THR A 364 -4.25 -1.16 29.01
C THR A 364 -3.69 -0.85 27.63
N GLY A 365 -3.95 0.35 27.09
CA GLY A 365 -3.28 0.91 25.91
C GLY A 365 -3.85 0.53 24.54
N LEU A 366 -4.56 -0.61 24.40
CA LEU A 366 -5.06 -1.06 23.09
C LEU A 366 -6.17 -0.13 22.51
N PRO A 367 -7.21 0.29 23.27
CA PRO A 367 -8.19 1.25 22.75
C PRO A 367 -7.56 2.58 22.35
N ALA A 368 -6.66 3.13 23.18
CA ALA A 368 -5.95 4.37 22.89
C ALA A 368 -5.08 4.26 21.62
N LEU A 369 -4.49 3.10 21.35
CA LEU A 369 -3.76 2.86 20.11
C LEU A 369 -4.71 2.78 18.90
N ALA A 370 -5.87 2.14 19.07
CA ALA A 370 -6.90 2.07 18.05
C ALA A 370 -7.46 3.47 17.71
N GLU A 371 -7.68 4.35 18.68
CA GLU A 371 -8.14 5.73 18.43
C GLU A 371 -7.12 6.56 17.64
N ARG A 372 -5.83 6.36 17.90
CA ARG A 372 -4.75 7.00 17.12
C ARG A 372 -4.70 6.53 15.65
N THR A 373 -5.49 5.54 15.24
CA THR A 373 -5.59 5.12 13.83
C THR A 373 -6.13 6.19 12.89
N LEU A 374 -6.95 7.10 13.40
CA LEU A 374 -7.51 8.23 12.63
C LEU A 374 -6.50 9.37 12.42
N ALA A 375 -5.62 9.60 13.39
CA ALA A 375 -4.69 10.73 13.41
C ALA A 375 -3.36 10.42 12.69
N ASP A 376 -2.79 9.23 12.93
CA ASP A 376 -1.45 8.90 12.45
C ASP A 376 -1.49 7.92 11.27
N ARG A 377 -0.53 7.98 10.35
CA ARG A 377 -0.37 6.96 9.29
C ARG A 377 0.43 5.74 9.73
N ALA A 378 1.18 5.83 10.82
CA ALA A 378 1.92 4.72 11.40
C ALA A 378 2.18 5.04 12.88
N GLY A 379 2.52 4.04 13.69
CA GLY A 379 2.84 4.30 15.10
C GLY A 379 3.13 3.05 15.92
N VAL A 380 3.96 3.18 16.94
CA VAL A 380 4.23 2.11 17.90
C VAL A 380 3.39 2.37 19.15
N GLY A 381 2.82 1.32 19.72
CA GLY A 381 2.24 1.36 21.06
C GLY A 381 2.65 0.15 21.87
N THR A 382 2.36 0.18 23.16
CA THR A 382 2.35 -1.02 24.00
C THR A 382 0.96 -1.21 24.58
N TYR A 383 0.57 -2.46 24.76
CA TYR A 383 -0.68 -2.81 25.39
C TYR A 383 -0.57 -4.09 26.22
N ALA A 384 -1.57 -4.32 27.08
CA ALA A 384 -1.70 -5.56 27.84
C ALA A 384 -3.17 -5.93 28.09
N PRO A 385 -3.49 -7.23 28.14
CA PRO A 385 -4.74 -7.73 28.69
C PRO A 385 -4.91 -7.34 30.18
N PRO A 386 -6.15 -7.43 30.71
CA PRO A 386 -6.44 -7.10 32.11
C PRO A 386 -5.56 -7.90 33.09
N GLY A 387 -5.02 -7.20 34.10
CA GLY A 387 -4.22 -7.83 35.16
C GLY A 387 -2.80 -8.24 34.77
N GLN A 388 -2.32 -7.86 33.58
CA GLN A 388 -0.96 -8.10 33.11
C GLN A 388 -0.20 -6.79 32.89
N PRO A 389 1.12 -6.74 33.16
CA PRO A 389 1.91 -5.55 32.82
C PRO A 389 2.01 -5.39 31.29
N PRO A 390 2.25 -4.18 30.76
CA PRO A 390 2.44 -3.93 29.32
C PRO A 390 3.53 -4.87 28.77
N GLN A 391 3.12 -5.83 27.94
CA GLN A 391 4.01 -6.87 27.41
C GLN A 391 3.93 -6.99 25.88
N LYS A 392 2.86 -6.49 25.27
CA LYS A 392 2.70 -6.55 23.81
C LYS A 392 3.06 -5.22 23.18
N GLN A 393 3.99 -5.25 22.22
CA GLN A 393 4.32 -4.09 21.41
C GLN A 393 3.47 -4.15 20.15
N ALA A 394 2.73 -3.08 19.87
CA ALA A 394 1.93 -2.99 18.67
C ALA A 394 2.60 -2.08 17.64
N VAL A 395 2.78 -2.59 16.43
CA VAL A 395 3.28 -1.84 15.28
C VAL A 395 2.11 -1.53 14.36
N LYS A 396 1.86 -0.26 14.12
CA LYS A 396 0.82 0.20 13.20
C LYS A 396 1.42 0.76 11.94
N THR A 397 0.83 0.38 10.82
CA THR A 397 1.05 1.01 9.51
C THR A 397 -0.30 1.13 8.80
N SER A 398 -0.56 2.28 8.19
CA SER A 398 -1.70 2.47 7.30
C SER A 398 -1.26 2.46 5.84
N ALA A 399 -1.78 1.52 5.07
CA ALA A 399 -1.60 1.44 3.61
C ALA A 399 -2.29 2.61 2.92
#